data_AF-A0A7J8PT09-F1
#
_entry.id   AF-A0A7J8PT09-F1
#
_cell.length_a   1.000
_cell.length_b   1.000
_cell.length_c   1.000
_cell.angle_alpha   90.00
_cell.angle_beta   90.00
_cell.angle_gamma   90.00
#
_symmetry.space_group_name_H-M   'P 1'
#
loop_
_entity.id
_entity.type
_entity.pdbx_description
1 polymer ?
#
loop_
_entity_poly.entity_id
_entity_poly.type
_entity_poly.pdbx_seq_one_letter_code
_entity_poly.pdbx_strand_id
1 'polypeptide(L)'
;MTTAYTLDNKGKPIADLAFYNSASPFAIGSGHVDPMKATDPGLIYNITAEDYISYLCSLHYTDSQVSMFEEGYQCTPTELRMQPGDLNYPSFAVNFKQKARNVMFTYKRTVTNVGIPKSTYKVSVEVPKGVSVIVSPKVLSFTELNEELSYEVSFTGLSRNKTVAGSSFGSLVWVSGNYRVRSPIAVSWK
;
A
#
# COMPACT_ATOMS: atom_id res chain seq x y z
N MET A 1 1.49 -11.05 -2.75
CA MET A 1 1.78 -10.11 -1.64
C MET A 1 0.64 -10.07 -0.63
N THR A 2 -0.58 -9.79 -1.07
CA THR A 2 -1.74 -9.56 -0.19
C THR A 2 -2.18 -10.74 0.67
N THR A 3 -1.79 -11.95 0.29
CA THR A 3 -2.10 -13.22 0.97
C THR A 3 -0.97 -13.71 1.89
N ALA A 4 0.15 -12.99 1.94
CA ALA A 4 1.30 -13.36 2.77
C ALA A 4 0.95 -13.34 4.26
N TYR A 5 1.57 -14.22 5.03
CA TYR A 5 1.38 -14.28 6.48
C TYR A 5 2.56 -13.65 7.24
N THR A 6 2.27 -13.13 8.42
CA THR A 6 3.26 -12.40 9.25
C THR A 6 3.61 -13.12 10.54
N LEU A 7 3.11 -14.35 10.74
CA LEU A 7 3.34 -15.16 11.93
C LEU A 7 4.26 -16.34 11.63
N ASP A 8 5.09 -16.73 12.59
CA ASP A 8 5.90 -17.93 12.55
C ASP A 8 5.09 -19.20 12.88
N ASN A 9 5.76 -20.36 12.87
CA ASN A 9 5.14 -21.65 13.20
C ASN A 9 4.73 -21.79 14.69
N LYS A 10 5.04 -20.81 15.54
CA LYS A 10 4.60 -20.71 16.93
C LYS A 10 3.47 -19.68 17.10
N GLY A 11 2.95 -19.13 16.00
CA GLY A 11 1.90 -18.11 16.02
C GLY A 11 2.38 -16.73 16.50
N LYS A 12 3.69 -16.51 16.60
CA LYS A 12 4.28 -15.22 16.98
C LYS A 12 4.62 -14.40 15.75
N PRO A 13 4.70 -13.06 15.82
CA PRO A 13 5.21 -12.27 14.71
C PRO A 13 6.58 -12.76 14.27
N ILE A 14 6.80 -12.90 12.95
CA ILE A 14 8.10 -13.27 12.38
C ILE A 14 9.18 -12.36 12.97
N ALA A 15 10.29 -12.95 13.44
CA ALA A 15 11.36 -12.21 14.08
C ALA A 15 12.37 -11.67 13.07
N ASP A 16 12.92 -10.49 13.37
CA ASP A 16 14.12 -9.95 12.76
C ASP A 16 15.34 -10.40 13.58
N LEU A 17 16.17 -11.26 13.01
CA LEU A 17 17.34 -11.83 13.69
C LEU A 17 18.44 -10.79 13.97
N ALA A 18 18.50 -9.69 13.22
CA ALA A 18 19.52 -8.66 13.45
C ALA A 18 19.24 -7.85 14.72
N PHE A 19 17.96 -7.64 15.05
CA PHE A 19 17.53 -6.79 16.16
C PHE A 19 16.78 -7.53 17.27
N TYR A 20 16.58 -8.85 17.15
CA TYR A 20 15.83 -9.71 18.08
C TYR A 20 14.43 -9.19 18.45
N ASN A 21 13.78 -8.50 17.51
CA ASN A 21 12.44 -7.94 17.64
C ASN A 21 11.51 -8.48 16.55
N SER A 22 10.22 -8.15 16.58
CA SER A 22 9.32 -8.47 15.48
C SER A 22 9.75 -7.77 14.19
N ALA A 23 9.78 -8.51 13.09
CA ALA A 23 10.15 -8.02 11.77
C ALA A 23 9.15 -6.99 11.27
N SER A 24 9.68 -5.83 10.87
CA SER A 24 8.88 -4.78 10.25
C SER A 24 8.64 -5.06 8.77
N PRO A 25 7.66 -4.38 8.13
CA PRO A 25 7.55 -4.34 6.68
C PRO A 25 8.84 -3.98 5.92
N PHE A 26 9.82 -3.32 6.53
CA PHE A 26 11.12 -3.10 5.87
C PHE A 26 11.99 -4.36 5.79
N ALA A 27 11.81 -5.31 6.71
CA ALA A 27 12.56 -6.57 6.72
C ALA A 27 11.86 -7.66 5.89
N ILE A 28 10.53 -7.75 5.97
CA ILE A 28 9.76 -8.86 5.38
C ILE A 28 8.70 -8.43 4.36
N GLY A 29 8.62 -7.14 4.02
CA GLY A 29 7.61 -6.62 3.10
C GLY A 29 6.19 -6.92 3.59
N SER A 30 5.45 -7.72 2.81
CA SER A 30 4.10 -8.16 3.17
C SER A 30 4.06 -9.35 4.14
N GLY A 31 5.15 -10.09 4.28
CA GLY A 31 5.24 -11.32 5.07
C GLY A 31 5.85 -12.49 4.29
N HIS A 32 5.76 -13.68 4.86
CA HIS A 32 6.17 -14.92 4.20
C HIS A 32 5.08 -15.41 3.23
N VAL A 33 5.50 -16.06 2.15
CA VAL A 33 4.61 -16.52 1.08
C VAL A 33 3.62 -17.59 1.56
N ASP A 34 2.36 -17.45 1.15
CA ASP A 34 1.32 -18.49 1.28
C ASP A 34 0.89 -18.90 -0.13
N PRO A 35 1.51 -19.96 -0.73
CA PRO A 35 1.22 -20.34 -2.11
C PRO A 35 -0.24 -20.73 -2.31
N MET A 36 -0.85 -21.43 -1.34
CA MET A 36 -2.22 -21.91 -1.43
C MET A 36 -3.24 -20.77 -1.42
N LYS A 37 -2.99 -19.71 -0.64
CA LYS A 37 -3.86 -18.52 -0.71
C LYS A 37 -3.55 -17.65 -1.91
N ALA A 38 -2.31 -17.63 -2.40
CA ALA A 38 -1.94 -16.81 -3.54
C ALA A 38 -2.61 -17.22 -4.86
N THR A 39 -3.07 -18.48 -4.99
CA THR A 39 -3.81 -18.93 -6.19
C THR A 39 -5.22 -18.36 -6.29
N ASP A 40 -5.82 -17.96 -5.16
CA ASP A 40 -7.13 -17.31 -5.10
C ASP A 40 -7.12 -16.18 -4.05
N PRO A 41 -6.60 -15.00 -4.41
CA PRO A 41 -6.39 -13.91 -3.46
C PRO A 41 -7.66 -13.09 -3.17
N GLY A 42 -8.76 -13.31 -3.91
CA GLY A 42 -9.96 -12.48 -3.85
C GLY A 42 -9.84 -11.17 -4.63
N LEU A 43 -8.92 -10.29 -4.23
CA LEU A 43 -8.63 -9.03 -4.94
C LEU A 43 -7.16 -8.93 -5.34
N ILE A 44 -6.92 -8.31 -6.49
CA ILE A 44 -5.58 -7.96 -6.98
C ILE A 44 -5.46 -6.46 -7.24
N TYR A 45 -4.23 -5.96 -7.21
CA TYR A 45 -3.88 -4.60 -7.61
C TYR A 45 -3.24 -4.67 -8.99
N ASN A 46 -4.04 -4.45 -10.04
CA ASN A 46 -3.56 -4.46 -11.42
C ASN A 46 -2.70 -3.22 -11.71
N ILE A 47 -1.64 -3.42 -12.49
CA ILE A 47 -0.71 -2.37 -12.89
C ILE A 47 -0.11 -2.72 -14.25
N THR A 48 0.14 -1.72 -15.08
CA THR A 48 0.70 -1.83 -16.42
C THR A 48 2.13 -1.27 -16.48
N ALA A 49 2.82 -1.45 -17.60
CA ALA A 49 4.13 -0.83 -17.80
C ALA A 49 4.04 0.71 -17.85
N GLU A 50 3.00 1.26 -18.47
CA GLU A 50 2.75 2.69 -18.59
C GLU A 50 2.58 3.34 -17.20
N ASP A 51 1.91 2.66 -16.27
CA ASP A 51 1.78 3.14 -14.88
C ASP A 51 3.15 3.36 -14.19
N TYR A 52 4.16 2.54 -14.52
CA TYR A 52 5.52 2.73 -14.01
C TYR A 52 6.21 3.93 -14.66
N ILE A 53 5.96 4.18 -15.96
CA ILE A 53 6.47 5.36 -16.66
C ILE A 53 5.88 6.64 -16.05
N SER A 54 4.55 6.68 -15.85
CA SER A 54 3.89 7.79 -15.16
C SER A 54 4.39 7.97 -13.71
N TYR A 55 4.71 6.87 -13.03
CA TYR A 55 5.34 6.94 -11.70
C TYR A 55 6.74 7.57 -11.73
N LEU A 56 7.59 7.25 -12.71
CA LEU A 56 8.89 7.91 -12.88
C LEU A 56 8.72 9.42 -13.13
N CYS A 57 7.73 9.81 -13.94
CA CYS A 57 7.37 11.21 -14.12
C CYS A 57 6.93 11.88 -12.82
N SER A 58 6.12 11.20 -11.99
CA SER A 58 5.68 11.71 -10.68
C SER A 58 6.83 11.93 -9.68
N LEU A 59 7.97 11.27 -9.90
CA LEU A 59 9.21 11.46 -9.14
C LEU A 59 10.07 12.61 -9.67
N HIS A 60 9.62 13.32 -10.72
CA HIS A 60 10.34 14.39 -11.41
C HIS A 60 11.65 13.96 -12.08
N TYR A 61 11.68 12.73 -12.63
CA TYR A 61 12.72 12.34 -13.58
C TYR A 61 12.60 13.20 -14.84
N THR A 62 13.74 13.50 -15.48
CA THR A 62 13.74 14.25 -16.74
C THR A 62 13.29 13.37 -17.90
N ASP A 63 12.75 13.96 -18.97
CA ASP A 63 12.35 13.21 -20.18
C ASP A 63 13.49 12.35 -20.73
N SER A 64 14.72 12.83 -20.65
CA SER A 64 15.91 12.06 -21.04
C SER A 64 16.20 10.83 -20.17
N GLN A 65 15.86 10.87 -18.88
CA GLN A 65 16.00 9.72 -17.98
C GLN A 65 14.85 8.73 -18.19
N VAL A 66 13.63 9.22 -18.39
CA VAL A 66 12.46 8.38 -18.70
C VAL A 66 12.63 7.69 -20.07
N SER A 67 13.22 8.40 -21.05
CA SER A 67 13.53 7.87 -22.38
C SER A 67 14.51 6.68 -22.39
N MET A 68 15.18 6.40 -21.27
CA MET A 68 15.98 5.18 -21.12
C MET A 68 15.12 3.91 -20.97
N PHE A 69 13.86 4.07 -20.57
CA PHE A 69 12.90 2.98 -20.39
C PHE A 69 11.87 2.93 -21.53
N GLU A 70 11.46 4.10 -22.04
CA GLU A 70 10.52 4.22 -23.14
C GLU A 70 10.94 5.33 -24.11
N GLU A 71 11.45 4.95 -25.28
CA GLU A 71 12.07 5.88 -26.23
C GLU A 71 11.10 6.97 -26.67
N GLY A 72 11.53 8.23 -26.55
CA GLY A 72 10.74 9.39 -26.97
C GLY A 72 9.62 9.80 -26.01
N TYR A 73 9.51 9.16 -24.85
CA TYR A 73 8.50 9.51 -23.86
C TYR A 73 8.73 10.92 -23.28
N GLN A 74 7.65 11.68 -23.14
CA GLN A 74 7.65 13.00 -22.52
C GLN A 74 6.61 13.05 -21.41
N CYS A 75 7.06 13.42 -20.22
CA CYS A 75 6.17 13.50 -19.06
C CYS A 75 5.11 14.59 -19.26
N THR A 76 3.84 14.20 -19.16
CA THR A 76 2.73 15.14 -19.26
C THR A 76 2.62 15.99 -17.99
N PRO A 77 2.03 17.20 -18.07
CA PRO A 77 1.75 18.02 -16.89
C PRO A 77 0.85 17.34 -15.85
N THR A 78 0.05 16.35 -16.27
CA THR A 78 -0.81 15.55 -15.38
C THR A 78 0.03 14.60 -14.55
N GLU A 79 0.94 13.86 -15.16
CA GLU A 79 1.82 12.89 -14.47
C GLU A 79 2.78 13.58 -13.50
N LEU A 80 3.28 14.77 -13.87
CA LEU A 80 4.12 15.59 -12.98
C LEU A 80 3.38 16.09 -11.73
N ARG A 81 2.04 16.05 -11.72
CA ARG A 81 1.20 16.42 -10.56
C ARG A 81 0.72 15.20 -9.77
N MET A 82 0.92 13.99 -10.27
CA MET A 82 0.61 12.77 -9.54
C MET A 82 1.50 12.65 -8.31
N GLN A 83 1.00 12.02 -7.26
CA GLN A 83 1.84 11.66 -6.13
C GLN A 83 2.51 10.32 -6.45
N PRO A 84 3.81 10.12 -6.14
CA PRO A 84 4.46 8.82 -6.27
C PRO A 84 3.71 7.70 -5.52
N GLY A 85 3.03 8.06 -4.43
CA GLY A 85 2.21 7.13 -3.66
C GLY A 85 0.94 6.64 -4.38
N ASP A 86 0.54 7.23 -5.50
CA ASP A 86 -0.64 6.83 -6.31
C ASP A 86 -0.39 5.60 -7.19
N LEU A 87 0.86 5.15 -7.34
CA LEU A 87 1.16 3.87 -8.00
C LEU A 87 0.31 2.76 -7.38
N ASN A 88 -0.35 1.95 -8.20
CA ASN A 88 -1.32 0.94 -7.74
C ASN A 88 -0.65 -0.30 -7.12
N TYR A 89 0.15 -0.08 -6.09
CA TYR A 89 1.00 -1.09 -5.45
C TYR A 89 0.33 -1.65 -4.18
N PRO A 90 0.47 -2.96 -3.87
CA PRO A 90 -0.19 -3.62 -2.73
C PRO A 90 0.49 -3.33 -1.37
N SER A 91 1.00 -2.12 -1.18
CA SER A 91 1.54 -1.61 0.09
C SER A 91 1.54 -0.08 0.10
N PHE A 92 1.67 0.51 1.28
CA PHE A 92 1.73 1.95 1.46
C PHE A 92 3.03 2.36 2.14
N ALA A 93 3.77 3.28 1.53
CA ALA A 93 4.93 3.94 2.10
C ALA A 93 4.66 5.44 2.18
N VAL A 94 4.65 6.01 3.39
CA VAL A 94 4.34 7.42 3.63
C VAL A 94 5.51 8.08 4.33
N ASN A 95 6.08 9.13 3.72
CA ASN A 95 7.24 9.84 4.25
C ASN A 95 6.83 11.25 4.70
N PHE A 96 6.70 11.44 6.01
CA PHE A 96 6.52 12.76 6.60
C PHE A 96 7.88 13.44 6.82
N LYS A 97 7.92 14.76 6.68
CA LYS A 97 9.06 15.55 7.17
C LYS A 97 9.08 15.53 8.70
N GLN A 98 10.24 15.48 9.37
CA GLN A 98 10.35 15.38 10.84
C GLN A 98 9.50 16.38 11.65
N LYS A 99 9.27 17.58 11.12
CA LYS A 99 8.46 18.64 11.76
C LYS A 99 7.09 18.85 11.10
N ALA A 100 6.70 18.00 10.15
CA ALA A 100 5.42 18.08 9.48
C ALA A 100 4.29 17.94 10.51
N ARG A 101 3.44 18.97 10.61
CA ARG A 101 2.22 18.98 11.41
C ARG A 101 1.04 19.11 10.47
N ASN A 102 0.01 18.30 10.68
CA ASN A 102 -1.23 18.35 9.90
C ASN A 102 -1.02 18.20 8.38
N VAL A 103 0.11 17.58 7.97
CA VAL A 103 0.32 17.21 6.58
C VAL A 103 -0.48 15.95 6.32
N MET A 104 -1.21 15.95 5.21
CA MET A 104 -2.02 14.84 4.75
C MET A 104 -1.52 14.37 3.40
N PHE A 105 -1.37 13.06 3.25
CA PHE A 105 -1.17 12.40 1.96
C PHE A 105 -2.39 11.53 1.68
N THR A 106 -2.96 11.62 0.49
CA THR A 106 -4.04 10.75 0.05
C THR A 106 -3.56 9.96 -1.13
N TYR A 107 -3.62 8.63 -1.04
CA TYR A 107 -3.22 7.73 -2.11
C TYR A 107 -4.42 6.95 -2.64
N LYS A 108 -4.58 6.94 -3.96
CA LYS A 108 -5.62 6.15 -4.63
C LYS A 108 -5.12 4.74 -4.92
N ARG A 109 -5.99 3.75 -4.74
CA ARG A 109 -5.78 2.37 -5.19
C ARG A 109 -6.98 1.89 -5.98
N THR A 110 -6.74 1.03 -6.94
CA THR A 110 -7.76 0.30 -7.69
C THR A 110 -7.54 -1.18 -7.47
N VAL A 111 -8.60 -1.90 -7.12
CA VAL A 111 -8.57 -3.34 -6.93
C VAL A 111 -9.55 -4.00 -7.88
N THR A 112 -9.11 -5.11 -8.46
CA THR A 112 -9.90 -5.94 -9.37
C THR A 112 -10.34 -7.19 -8.64
N ASN A 113 -11.63 -7.52 -8.69
CA ASN A 113 -12.15 -8.75 -8.08
C ASN A 113 -11.88 -9.96 -8.96
N VAL A 114 -11.03 -10.88 -8.49
CA VAL A 114 -10.69 -12.13 -9.18
C VAL A 114 -11.15 -13.37 -8.40
N GLY A 115 -11.82 -13.16 -7.26
CA GLY A 115 -12.40 -14.23 -6.47
C GLY A 115 -13.90 -14.40 -6.77
N ILE A 116 -14.68 -14.58 -5.71
CA ILE A 116 -16.13 -14.82 -5.82
C ILE A 116 -16.85 -13.58 -6.41
N PRO A 117 -17.66 -13.73 -7.48
CA PRO A 117 -18.52 -12.66 -8.01
C PRO A 117 -19.58 -12.23 -6.99
N LYS A 118 -20.11 -11.01 -7.10
CA LYS A 118 -21.14 -10.49 -6.15
C LYS A 118 -20.66 -10.54 -4.69
N SER A 119 -19.44 -10.08 -4.44
CA SER A 119 -18.81 -10.08 -3.12
C SER A 119 -18.63 -8.67 -2.57
N THR A 120 -18.81 -8.54 -1.25
CA THR A 120 -18.63 -7.29 -0.52
C THR A 120 -17.43 -7.42 0.42
N TYR A 121 -16.49 -6.50 0.31
CA TYR A 121 -15.31 -6.40 1.15
C TYR A 121 -15.46 -5.22 2.11
N LYS A 122 -15.18 -5.44 3.40
CA LYS A 122 -15.10 -4.39 4.41
C LYS A 122 -13.66 -4.14 4.80
N VAL A 123 -13.29 -2.87 4.94
CA VAL A 123 -11.92 -2.51 5.33
C VAL A 123 -11.73 -2.64 6.85
N SER A 124 -10.58 -3.17 7.24
CA SER A 124 -10.05 -3.15 8.60
C SER A 124 -8.65 -2.53 8.56
N VAL A 125 -8.35 -1.61 9.48
CA VAL A 125 -7.07 -0.89 9.50
C VAL A 125 -6.42 -1.02 10.87
N GLU A 126 -5.18 -1.51 10.88
CA GLU A 126 -4.26 -1.40 12.00
C GLU A 126 -3.42 -0.13 11.80
N VAL A 127 -3.72 0.90 12.60
CA VAL A 127 -3.17 2.25 12.40
C VAL A 127 -1.73 2.34 12.93
N PRO A 128 -0.75 2.77 12.10
CA PRO A 128 0.60 3.06 12.59
C PRO A 128 0.59 4.17 13.65
N LYS A 129 1.42 4.03 14.70
CA LYS A 129 1.56 5.05 15.75
C LYS A 129 1.96 6.41 15.16
N GLY A 130 1.31 7.47 15.62
CA GLY A 130 1.64 8.86 15.25
C GLY A 130 1.00 9.35 13.96
N VAL A 131 0.06 8.60 13.38
CA VAL A 131 -0.65 8.97 12.15
C VAL A 131 -2.13 8.62 12.31
N SER A 132 -3.01 9.41 11.71
CA SER A 132 -4.40 9.02 11.46
C SER A 132 -4.51 8.39 10.06
N VAL A 133 -5.28 7.32 9.91
CA VAL A 133 -5.53 6.67 8.63
C VAL A 133 -7.03 6.63 8.37
N ILE A 134 -7.46 7.18 7.25
CA ILE A 134 -8.86 7.20 6.81
C ILE A 134 -8.95 6.51 5.46
N VAL A 135 -9.90 5.59 5.31
CA VAL A 135 -10.17 4.88 4.05
C VAL A 135 -11.57 5.23 3.56
N SER A 136 -11.69 5.58 2.28
CA SER A 136 -12.96 5.89 1.63
C SER A 136 -13.04 5.27 0.23
N PRO A 137 -14.11 4.50 -0.09
CA PRO A 137 -15.17 4.05 0.81
C PRO A 137 -14.67 3.01 1.82
N LYS A 138 -15.42 2.76 2.89
CA LYS A 138 -15.11 1.69 3.87
C LYS A 138 -15.56 0.29 3.41
N VAL A 139 -16.31 0.22 2.32
CA VAL A 139 -16.91 -0.98 1.76
C VAL A 139 -16.76 -0.94 0.25
N LEU A 140 -16.30 -2.04 -0.33
CA LEU A 140 -16.27 -2.26 -1.78
C LEU A 140 -17.24 -3.40 -2.10
N SER A 141 -18.22 -3.14 -2.94
CA SER A 141 -19.24 -4.11 -3.33
C SER A 141 -19.12 -4.37 -4.82
N PHE A 142 -18.56 -5.51 -5.17
CA PHE A 142 -18.44 -5.96 -6.54
C PHE A 142 -19.72 -6.71 -6.93
N THR A 143 -20.16 -6.54 -8.16
CA THR A 143 -21.33 -7.12 -8.79
C THR A 143 -20.95 -8.23 -9.79
N GLU A 144 -19.75 -8.16 -10.36
CA GLU A 144 -19.26 -9.14 -11.33
C GLU A 144 -17.79 -9.53 -11.11
N LEU A 145 -17.34 -10.55 -11.85
CA LEU A 145 -15.93 -10.96 -11.88
C LEU A 145 -15.14 -9.97 -12.73
N ASN A 146 -13.92 -9.66 -12.33
CA ASN A 146 -13.02 -8.69 -12.96
C ASN A 146 -13.50 -7.23 -12.91
N GLU A 147 -14.55 -6.93 -12.14
CA GLU A 147 -14.92 -5.54 -11.85
C GLU A 147 -13.81 -4.86 -11.04
N GLU A 148 -13.54 -3.60 -11.39
CA GLU A 148 -12.56 -2.77 -10.73
C GLU A 148 -13.24 -1.69 -9.89
N LEU A 149 -12.82 -1.56 -8.64
CA LEU A 149 -13.27 -0.49 -7.77
C LEU A 149 -12.07 0.24 -7.16
N SER A 150 -12.16 1.56 -7.10
CA SER A 150 -11.15 2.39 -6.47
C SER A 150 -11.52 2.76 -5.03
N TYR A 151 -10.49 2.97 -4.22
CA TYR A 151 -10.59 3.57 -2.90
C TYR A 151 -9.40 4.48 -2.63
N GLU A 152 -9.58 5.41 -1.70
CA GLU A 152 -8.55 6.34 -1.26
C GLU A 152 -8.16 6.06 0.19
N VAL A 153 -6.87 6.23 0.47
CA VAL A 153 -6.32 6.15 1.83
C VAL A 153 -5.63 7.45 2.16
N SER A 154 -6.15 8.17 3.15
CA SER A 154 -5.59 9.40 3.66
C SER A 154 -4.79 9.15 4.94
N PHE A 155 -3.54 9.63 4.95
CA PHE A 155 -2.61 9.55 6.07
C PHE A 155 -2.34 10.95 6.60
N THR A 156 -2.73 11.24 7.84
CA THR A 156 -2.50 12.55 8.47
C THR A 156 -1.50 12.41 9.62
N GLY A 157 -0.37 13.11 9.52
CA GLY A 157 0.64 13.11 10.59
C GLY A 157 0.12 13.80 11.85
N LEU A 158 0.09 13.09 12.97
CA LEU A 158 -0.33 13.64 14.27
C LEU A 158 0.88 14.30 14.95
N SER A 159 0.71 15.52 15.45
CA SER A 159 1.78 16.30 16.10
C SER A 159 2.45 15.49 17.22
N ARG A 160 3.77 15.23 17.11
CA ARG A 160 4.51 14.44 18.11
C ARG A 160 5.05 15.31 19.24
N ASN A 161 4.65 14.99 20.47
CA ASN A 161 5.56 15.02 21.60
C ASN A 161 6.54 13.83 21.48
N LYS A 162 7.72 14.08 20.90
CA LYS A 162 9.03 13.41 21.09
C LYS A 162 9.20 11.87 21.07
N THR A 163 8.22 11.00 20.81
CA THR A 163 8.38 9.57 21.20
C THR A 163 8.17 8.45 20.18
N VAL A 164 7.73 8.69 18.95
CA VAL A 164 7.63 7.56 18.01
C VAL A 164 8.96 7.44 17.25
N ALA A 165 9.46 6.21 17.11
CA ALA A 165 10.69 5.91 16.36
C ALA A 165 10.63 6.51 14.94
N GLY A 166 11.79 6.62 14.27
CA GLY A 166 11.90 7.20 12.92
C GLY A 166 10.92 6.61 11.90
N SER A 167 10.39 5.41 12.16
CA SER A 167 9.28 4.81 11.42
C SER A 167 8.27 4.11 12.35
N SER A 168 7.05 3.89 11.84
CA SER A 168 5.99 3.11 12.46
C SER A 168 5.24 2.32 11.40
N PHE A 169 4.62 1.21 11.81
CA PHE A 169 4.01 0.24 10.90
C PHE A 169 2.58 -0.08 11.28
N GLY A 170 1.82 -0.57 10.31
CA GLY A 170 0.43 -0.99 10.44
C GLY A 170 -0.01 -1.78 9.20
N SER A 171 -1.31 -1.92 8.99
CA SER A 171 -1.84 -2.62 7.83
C SER A 171 -3.26 -2.20 7.47
N LEU A 172 -3.61 -2.34 6.19
CA LEU A 172 -4.97 -2.25 5.68
C LEU A 172 -5.37 -3.64 5.18
N VAL A 173 -6.55 -4.12 5.55
CA VAL A 173 -7.05 -5.43 5.14
C VAL A 173 -8.48 -5.30 4.61
N TRP A 174 -8.70 -5.71 3.37
CA TRP A 174 -10.05 -5.96 2.86
C TRP A 174 -10.49 -7.38 3.23
N VAL A 175 -11.65 -7.49 3.89
CA VAL A 175 -12.17 -8.75 4.41
C VAL A 175 -13.51 -9.08 3.75
N SER A 176 -13.62 -10.29 3.18
CA SER A 176 -14.87 -10.86 2.67
C SER A 176 -14.87 -12.38 2.85
N GLY A 177 -15.69 -12.90 3.76
CA GLY A 177 -15.68 -14.33 4.12
C GLY A 177 -14.28 -14.79 4.53
N ASN A 178 -13.70 -15.70 3.74
CA ASN A 178 -12.35 -16.22 3.94
C ASN A 178 -11.24 -15.37 3.29
N TYR A 179 -11.58 -14.45 2.39
CA TYR A 179 -10.60 -13.57 1.76
C TYR A 179 -10.11 -12.51 2.74
N ARG A 180 -8.79 -12.37 2.79
CA ARG A 180 -8.06 -11.36 3.55
C ARG A 180 -6.99 -10.76 2.65
N VAL A 181 -7.28 -9.61 2.08
CA VAL A 181 -6.38 -8.91 1.15
C VAL A 181 -5.63 -7.85 1.93
N ARG A 182 -4.43 -8.18 2.41
CA ARG A 182 -3.65 -7.36 3.33
C ARG A 182 -2.56 -6.55 2.62
N SER A 183 -2.55 -5.24 2.85
CA SER A 183 -1.51 -4.32 2.38
C SER A 183 -0.78 -3.72 3.58
N PRO A 184 0.55 -3.92 3.75
CA PRO A 184 1.29 -3.32 4.85
C PRO A 184 1.40 -1.80 4.68
N ILE A 185 1.42 -1.09 5.81
CA ILE A 185 1.61 0.36 5.87
C ILE A 185 2.92 0.63 6.61
N ALA A 186 3.82 1.37 5.98
CA ALA A 186 5.03 1.89 6.58
C ALA A 186 5.03 3.41 6.54
N VAL A 187 5.19 4.03 7.70
CA VAL A 187 5.26 5.49 7.84
C VAL A 187 6.63 5.85 8.40
N SER A 188 7.28 6.84 7.80
CA SER A 188 8.57 7.36 8.26
C SER A 188 8.52 8.87 8.48
N TRP A 189 9.34 9.35 9.42
CA TRP A 189 9.55 10.77 9.70
C TRP A 189 11.02 11.09 9.47
N LYS A 190 11.34 11.73 8.34
CA LYS A 190 12.71 12.04 7.91
C LYS A 190 12.95 13.54 7.79
#